data_AF-A0A840A8K6-F1
#
_entry.id   AF-A0A840A8K6-F1
#
_cell.length_a   1.000
_cell.length_b   1.000
_cell.length_c   1.000
_cell.angle_alpha   90.00
_cell.angle_beta   90.00
_cell.angle_gamma   90.00
#
_symmetry.space_group_name_H-M   'P 1'
#
loop_
_entity.id
_entity.type
_entity.pdbx_description
1 polymer ?
#
loop_
_entity_poly.entity_id
_entity_poly.type
_entity_poly.pdbx_seq_one_letter_code
_entity_poly.pdbx_strand_id
1 'polypeptide(L)'
;MTAARKSAAEEAAFVEAYLRAHPGFLAARPGLYAVLTPPRRVHGEVLADHMAAMIQAGRAEWRQVLAAGRTGRSFAAKVAEAVLALIAATDPRDCVRHEWPALLGVEHATLLPRPAPAPLTLRDLARADPAWHGEAAPLIRREALLRVGEATLVLGARAAEDLPNEPESLDVLARALHATLHRA
;
A
#
# COMPACT_ATOMS: atom_id res chain seq x y z
N MET A 1 26.55 -20.31 -52.15
CA MET A 1 27.65 -20.52 -51.17
C MET A 1 27.04 -20.50 -49.77
N THR A 2 26.79 -21.69 -49.22
CA THR A 2 26.11 -21.89 -47.94
C THR A 2 27.13 -21.71 -46.83
N ALA A 3 26.99 -20.66 -46.01
CA ALA A 3 27.90 -20.41 -44.89
C ALA A 3 27.85 -21.60 -43.92
N ALA A 4 29.01 -22.20 -43.64
CA ALA A 4 29.14 -23.24 -42.64
C ALA A 4 28.67 -22.68 -41.29
N ARG A 5 27.66 -23.31 -40.68
CA ARG A 5 27.23 -23.00 -39.32
C ARG A 5 28.42 -23.29 -38.40
N LYS A 6 28.87 -22.29 -37.64
CA LYS A 6 29.86 -22.52 -36.58
C LYS A 6 29.27 -23.49 -35.57
N SER A 7 30.13 -24.32 -34.97
CA SER A 7 29.70 -25.14 -33.84
C SER A 7 29.43 -24.23 -32.64
N ALA A 8 28.49 -24.63 -31.78
CA ALA A 8 28.16 -23.87 -30.57
C ALA A 8 29.38 -23.60 -29.67
N ALA A 9 30.38 -24.50 -29.70
CA ALA A 9 31.63 -24.34 -28.96
C ALA A 9 32.53 -23.23 -29.53
N GLU A 10 32.63 -23.14 -30.86
CA GLU A 10 33.39 -22.07 -31.53
C GLU A 10 32.71 -20.70 -31.35
N GLU A 11 31.37 -20.69 -31.35
CA GLU A 11 30.60 -19.48 -31.06
C GLU A 11 30.80 -19.02 -29.61
N ALA A 12 30.76 -19.94 -28.65
CA ALA A 12 31.02 -19.62 -27.24
C ALA A 12 32.43 -19.07 -27.03
N ALA A 13 33.46 -19.71 -27.61
CA ALA A 13 34.85 -19.26 -27.53
C ALA A 13 35.04 -17.87 -28.17
N PHE A 14 34.35 -17.60 -29.28
CA PHE A 14 34.37 -16.29 -29.92
C PHE A 14 33.71 -15.22 -29.04
N VAL A 15 32.55 -15.51 -28.46
CA VAL A 15 31.84 -14.58 -27.55
C VAL A 15 32.70 -14.28 -26.33
N GLU A 16 33.35 -15.29 -25.75
CA GLU A 16 34.25 -15.12 -24.60
C GLU A 16 35.44 -14.22 -24.95
N ALA A 17 36.13 -14.49 -26.06
CA ALA A 17 37.25 -13.67 -26.51
C ALA A 17 36.82 -12.23 -26.79
N TYR A 18 35.64 -12.04 -27.39
CA TYR A 18 35.08 -10.73 -27.68
C TYR A 18 34.75 -9.94 -26.41
N LEU A 19 34.09 -10.56 -25.43
CA LEU A 19 33.76 -9.92 -24.15
C LEU A 19 35.02 -9.58 -23.34
N ARG A 20 36.04 -10.43 -23.37
CA ARG A 20 37.34 -10.16 -22.74
C ARG A 20 38.03 -8.93 -23.33
N ALA A 21 37.95 -8.75 -24.65
CA ALA A 21 38.50 -7.59 -25.33
C ALA A 21 37.66 -6.30 -25.13
N HIS A 22 36.39 -6.41 -24.72
CA HIS A 22 35.45 -5.29 -24.62
C HIS A 22 34.69 -5.29 -23.28
N PRO A 23 35.34 -4.97 -22.14
CA PRO A 23 34.75 -5.11 -20.81
C PRO A 23 33.50 -4.24 -20.56
N GLY A 24 33.35 -3.12 -21.27
CA GLY A 24 32.16 -2.25 -21.18
C GLY A 24 30.98 -2.65 -22.08
N PHE A 25 31.13 -3.68 -22.91
CA PHE A 25 30.17 -4.04 -23.97
C PHE A 25 28.75 -4.29 -23.45
N LEU A 26 28.63 -4.99 -22.32
CA LEU A 26 27.35 -5.28 -21.69
C LEU A 26 26.76 -4.05 -21.00
N ALA A 27 27.59 -3.26 -20.31
CA ALA A 27 27.18 -2.00 -19.65
C ALA A 27 26.57 -1.00 -20.64
N ALA A 28 27.15 -0.88 -21.84
CA ALA A 28 26.65 -0.02 -22.91
C ALA A 28 25.35 -0.53 -23.57
N ARG A 29 24.91 -1.76 -23.27
CA ARG A 29 23.70 -2.37 -23.86
C ARG A 29 22.81 -3.00 -22.78
N PRO A 30 22.07 -2.18 -21.99
CA PRO A 30 21.31 -2.63 -20.83
C PRO A 30 20.27 -3.73 -21.13
N GLY A 31 19.70 -3.72 -22.33
CA GLY A 31 18.73 -4.74 -22.76
C GLY A 31 19.29 -6.17 -22.78
N LEU A 32 20.62 -6.35 -22.93
CA LEU A 32 21.25 -7.67 -22.88
C LEU A 32 21.31 -8.23 -21.45
N TYR A 33 21.38 -7.38 -20.42
CA TYR A 33 21.34 -7.86 -19.04
C TYR A 33 19.99 -8.49 -18.67
N ALA A 34 18.89 -8.05 -19.31
CA ALA A 34 17.55 -8.53 -19.00
C ALA A 34 17.31 -9.99 -19.45
N VAL A 35 18.08 -10.48 -20.42
CA VAL A 35 17.98 -11.85 -20.96
C VAL A 35 19.05 -12.80 -20.41
N LEU A 36 20.09 -12.28 -19.75
CA LEU A 36 21.10 -13.10 -19.09
C LEU A 36 20.56 -13.64 -17.76
N THR A 37 20.84 -14.91 -17.44
CA THR A 37 20.58 -15.43 -16.10
C THR A 37 21.49 -14.70 -15.11
N PRO A 38 20.96 -14.03 -14.07
CA PRO A 38 21.78 -13.29 -13.13
C PRO A 38 22.79 -14.23 -12.43
N PRO A 39 24.05 -13.81 -12.24
CA PRO A 39 25.00 -14.61 -11.50
C PRO A 39 24.50 -14.82 -10.07
N ARG A 40 24.64 -16.04 -9.55
CA ARG A 40 24.40 -16.31 -8.13
C ARG A 40 25.39 -15.47 -7.32
N ARG A 41 24.90 -14.84 -6.25
CA ARG A 41 25.73 -14.04 -5.33
C ARG A 41 26.86 -14.92 -4.78
N VAL A 42 28.08 -14.66 -5.24
CA VAL A 42 29.30 -15.22 -4.64
C VAL A 42 29.74 -14.23 -3.57
N HIS A 43 29.87 -14.70 -2.34
CA HIS A 43 30.17 -13.89 -1.16
C HIS A 43 31.63 -13.40 -1.21
N GLY A 44 31.88 -12.09 -1.04
CA GLY A 44 33.17 -11.61 -0.52
C GLY A 44 34.05 -10.68 -1.37
N GLU A 45 33.56 -10.00 -2.41
CA GLU A 45 34.33 -8.92 -3.05
C GLU A 45 33.79 -7.53 -2.70
N VAL A 46 34.68 -6.59 -2.36
CA VAL A 46 34.38 -5.19 -2.00
C VAL A 46 33.52 -4.48 -3.05
N LEU A 47 33.63 -4.87 -4.32
CA LEU A 47 32.80 -4.34 -5.41
C LEU A 47 31.33 -4.81 -5.31
N ALA A 48 31.10 -6.06 -4.89
CA ALA A 48 29.77 -6.60 -4.68
C ALA A 48 29.08 -5.95 -3.48
N ASP A 49 29.85 -5.59 -2.44
CA ASP A 49 29.34 -4.86 -1.27
C ASP A 49 29.01 -3.41 -1.61
N HIS A 50 29.82 -2.75 -2.46
CA HIS A 50 29.51 -1.40 -2.95
C HIS A 50 28.28 -1.38 -3.85
N MET A 51 28.18 -2.32 -4.80
CA MET A 51 26.98 -2.45 -5.65
C MET A 51 25.76 -2.87 -4.84
N ALA A 52 25.90 -3.72 -3.82
CA ALA A 52 24.82 -4.04 -2.90
C ALA A 52 24.41 -2.80 -2.10
N ALA A 53 25.36 -2.01 -1.59
CA ALA A 53 25.08 -0.77 -0.88
C ALA A 53 24.38 0.25 -1.78
N MET A 54 24.83 0.43 -3.03
CA MET A 54 24.18 1.29 -4.03
C MET A 54 22.77 0.80 -4.39
N ILE A 55 22.58 -0.51 -4.57
CA ILE A 55 21.27 -1.09 -4.84
C ILE A 55 20.35 -0.93 -3.62
N GLN A 56 20.87 -1.05 -2.40
CA GLN A 56 20.08 -0.83 -1.18
C GLN A 56 19.76 0.65 -0.97
N ALA A 57 20.69 1.56 -1.25
CA ALA A 57 20.46 3.00 -1.21
C ALA A 57 19.42 3.43 -2.26
N GLY A 58 19.58 2.96 -3.51
CA GLY A 58 18.59 3.16 -4.55
C GLY A 58 17.23 2.57 -4.16
N ARG A 59 17.17 1.34 -3.60
CA ARG A 59 15.91 0.77 -3.09
C ARG A 59 15.32 1.58 -1.95
N ALA A 60 16.12 2.19 -1.08
CA ALA A 60 15.65 3.06 -0.01
C ALA A 60 15.07 4.36 -0.56
N GLU A 61 15.70 4.96 -1.57
CA GLU A 61 15.21 6.12 -2.31
C GLU A 61 13.93 5.80 -3.08
N TRP A 62 13.86 4.69 -3.80
CA TRP A 62 12.64 4.19 -4.44
C TRP A 62 11.55 3.88 -3.42
N ARG A 63 11.87 3.34 -2.24
CA ARG A 63 10.91 3.16 -1.15
C ARG A 63 10.44 4.49 -0.57
N GLN A 64 11.27 5.53 -0.54
CA GLN A 64 10.87 6.89 -0.14
C GLN A 64 9.97 7.53 -1.20
N VAL A 65 10.25 7.35 -2.49
CA VAL A 65 9.37 7.81 -3.59
C VAL A 65 8.05 7.04 -3.59
N LEU A 66 8.06 5.74 -3.31
CA LEU A 66 6.85 4.93 -3.13
C LEU A 66 6.14 5.21 -1.80
N ALA A 67 6.85 5.65 -0.77
CA ALA A 67 6.26 6.18 0.46
C ALA A 67 5.63 7.54 0.20
N ALA A 68 6.25 8.40 -0.63
CA ALA A 68 5.70 9.64 -1.18
C ALA A 68 4.43 9.38 -2.03
N GLY A 69 4.41 8.28 -2.77
CA GLY A 69 3.22 7.80 -3.50
C GLY A 69 2.13 7.21 -2.60
N ARG A 70 2.49 6.62 -1.45
CA ARG A 70 1.54 6.19 -0.39
C ARG A 70 1.07 7.33 0.52
N THR A 71 1.79 8.45 0.51
CA THR A 71 1.30 9.78 0.92
C THR A 71 0.50 10.48 -0.19
N GLY A 72 0.31 9.84 -1.35
CA GLY A 72 -0.16 10.47 -2.58
C GLY A 72 -1.67 10.55 -2.79
N ARG A 73 -2.50 10.01 -1.88
CA ARG A 73 -3.95 10.27 -1.88
C ARG A 73 -4.35 10.87 -0.53
N SER A 74 -4.95 12.06 -0.59
CA SER A 74 -5.55 12.67 0.57
C SER A 74 -6.62 11.74 1.15
N PHE A 75 -6.84 11.81 2.46
CA PHE A 75 -7.94 11.07 3.08
C PHE A 75 -9.29 11.42 2.43
N ALA A 76 -9.47 12.65 1.96
CA ALA A 76 -10.63 13.07 1.16
C ALA A 76 -10.83 12.23 -0.12
N ALA A 77 -9.75 11.86 -0.83
CA ALA A 77 -9.85 11.00 -2.01
C ALA A 77 -10.28 9.57 -1.64
N LYS A 78 -9.75 9.03 -0.53
CA LYS A 78 -10.17 7.74 0.01
C LYS A 78 -11.64 7.74 0.44
N VAL A 79 -12.10 8.83 1.06
CA VAL A 79 -13.51 9.04 1.42
C VAL A 79 -14.39 9.03 0.18
N ALA A 80 -14.00 9.72 -0.90
CA ALA A 80 -14.75 9.69 -2.14
C ALA A 80 -14.90 8.26 -2.70
N GLU A 81 -13.84 7.46 -2.69
CA GLU A 81 -13.89 6.05 -3.09
C GLU A 81 -14.81 5.22 -2.19
N ALA A 82 -14.73 5.38 -0.86
CA ALA A 82 -15.59 4.70 0.09
C ALA A 82 -17.07 5.07 -0.08
N VAL A 83 -17.37 6.34 -0.37
CA VAL A 83 -18.74 6.81 -0.65
C VAL A 83 -19.26 6.23 -1.97
N LEU A 84 -18.43 6.15 -3.00
CA LEU A 84 -18.84 5.53 -4.28
C LEU A 84 -19.14 4.03 -4.12
N ALA A 85 -18.30 3.31 -3.37
CA ALA A 85 -18.56 1.90 -3.04
C ALA A 85 -19.86 1.75 -2.24
N LEU A 86 -20.08 2.61 -1.25
CA LEU A 86 -21.30 2.63 -0.44
C LEU A 86 -22.57 2.87 -1.29
N ILE A 87 -22.52 3.78 -2.27
CA ILE A 87 -23.66 4.04 -3.17
C ILE A 87 -23.97 2.81 -4.05
N ALA A 88 -22.95 2.05 -4.44
CA ALA A 88 -23.11 0.85 -5.26
C ALA A 88 -23.49 -0.40 -4.45
N ALA A 89 -23.32 -0.38 -3.12
CA ALA A 89 -23.54 -1.52 -2.26
C ALA A 89 -25.03 -1.87 -2.12
N THR A 90 -25.32 -3.17 -2.11
CA THR A 90 -26.68 -3.68 -1.81
C THR A 90 -27.00 -3.63 -0.32
N ASP A 91 -26.01 -3.92 0.53
CA ASP A 91 -26.10 -3.75 1.99
C ASP A 91 -25.02 -2.75 2.45
N PRO A 92 -25.42 -1.52 2.87
CA PRO A 92 -24.51 -0.52 3.39
C PRO A 92 -23.66 -1.00 4.58
N ARG A 93 -24.20 -1.87 5.44
CA ARG A 93 -23.51 -2.36 6.64
C ARG A 93 -22.39 -3.33 6.28
N ASP A 94 -22.63 -4.17 5.27
CA ASP A 94 -21.66 -5.12 4.76
C ASP A 94 -20.49 -4.39 4.09
N CYS A 95 -20.78 -3.38 3.27
CA CYS A 95 -19.78 -2.51 2.63
C CYS A 95 -18.87 -1.83 3.67
N VAL A 96 -19.45 -1.25 4.73
CA VAL A 96 -18.68 -0.64 5.82
C VAL A 96 -17.77 -1.65 6.51
N ARG A 97 -18.23 -2.89 6.73
CA ARG A 97 -17.46 -3.91 7.44
C ARG A 97 -16.32 -4.48 6.60
N HIS A 98 -16.54 -4.70 5.31
CA HIS A 98 -15.65 -5.51 4.48
C HIS A 98 -14.82 -4.70 3.47
N GLU A 99 -15.31 -3.54 3.01
CA GLU A 99 -14.65 -2.76 1.97
C GLU A 99 -13.95 -1.52 2.54
N TRP A 100 -14.59 -0.82 3.48
CA TRP A 100 -14.07 0.44 4.01
C TRP A 100 -12.71 0.35 4.70
N PRO A 101 -12.35 -0.74 5.43
CA PRO A 101 -11.00 -0.86 5.98
C PRO A 101 -9.92 -0.73 4.89
N ALA A 102 -10.12 -1.40 3.76
CA ALA A 102 -9.18 -1.35 2.64
C ALA A 102 -9.21 0.01 1.92
N LEU A 103 -10.40 0.56 1.66
CA LEU A 103 -10.55 1.83 0.93
C LEU A 103 -10.01 3.03 1.71
N LEU A 104 -10.26 3.08 3.02
CA LEU A 104 -9.79 4.16 3.90
C LEU A 104 -8.34 3.93 4.36
N GLY A 105 -7.84 2.69 4.25
CA GLY A 105 -6.54 2.31 4.78
C GLY A 105 -6.52 2.34 6.30
N VAL A 106 -7.58 1.84 6.93
CA VAL A 106 -7.74 1.73 8.38
C VAL A 106 -7.87 0.25 8.76
N GLU A 107 -7.51 -0.09 9.99
CA GLU A 107 -7.55 -1.47 10.48
C GLU A 107 -8.98 -1.96 10.74
N HIS A 108 -9.88 -1.04 11.11
CA HIS A 108 -11.21 -1.40 11.53
C HIS A 108 -12.25 -0.37 11.08
N ALA A 109 -13.37 -0.85 10.54
CA ALA A 109 -14.56 -0.06 10.26
C ALA A 109 -15.80 -0.91 10.58
N THR A 110 -16.72 -0.38 11.38
CA THR A 110 -17.98 -1.07 11.72
C THR A 110 -19.07 -0.08 12.09
N LEU A 111 -20.33 -0.49 11.92
CA LEU A 111 -21.50 0.27 12.36
C LEU A 111 -22.16 -0.44 13.55
N LEU A 112 -22.10 0.17 14.74
CA LEU A 112 -22.71 -0.36 15.96
C LEU A 112 -24.10 0.27 16.19
N PRO A 113 -25.10 -0.50 16.65
CA PRO A 113 -26.46 -0.02 16.89
C PRO A 113 -26.57 0.71 18.24
N ARG A 114 -25.70 1.69 18.45
CA ARG A 114 -25.75 2.60 19.60
C ARG A 114 -25.18 3.95 19.19
N PRO A 115 -25.76 5.07 19.63
CA PRO A 115 -25.25 6.39 19.29
C PRO A 115 -24.07 6.77 20.20
N ALA A 116 -23.04 7.35 19.60
CA ALA A 116 -21.92 7.98 20.28
C ALA A 116 -22.42 9.21 21.03
N PRO A 117 -21.78 9.64 22.13
CA PRO A 117 -22.22 10.78 22.93
C PRO A 117 -22.03 12.14 22.22
N ALA A 118 -21.09 12.23 21.28
CA ALA A 118 -20.83 13.40 20.45
C ALA A 118 -21.01 13.06 18.95
N PRO A 119 -21.24 14.07 18.08
CA PRO A 119 -21.33 13.84 16.63
C PRO A 119 -20.07 13.19 16.04
N LEU A 120 -18.90 13.63 16.51
CA LEU A 120 -17.59 13.09 16.18
C LEU A 120 -16.73 13.09 17.45
N THR A 121 -16.04 11.99 17.69
CA THR A 121 -14.97 11.89 18.68
C THR A 121 -13.76 11.32 17.98
N LEU A 122 -12.66 12.08 17.95
CA LEU A 122 -11.39 11.67 17.38
C LEU A 122 -10.35 11.70 18.50
N ARG A 123 -9.65 10.59 18.73
CA ARG A 123 -8.70 10.50 19.84
C ARG A 123 -7.60 9.47 19.59
N ASP A 124 -6.42 9.81 20.09
CA ASP A 124 -5.31 8.87 20.22
C ASP A 124 -5.49 8.06 21.51
N LEU A 125 -5.15 6.78 21.45
CA LEU A 125 -5.40 5.81 22.49
C LEU A 125 -4.14 5.02 22.81
N ALA A 126 -3.85 4.88 24.11
CA ALA A 126 -2.88 3.89 24.56
C ALA A 126 -3.39 2.46 24.32
N ARG A 127 -4.71 2.25 24.44
CA ARG A 127 -5.40 0.98 24.20
C ARG A 127 -6.86 1.26 23.86
N ALA A 128 -7.36 0.67 22.78
CA ALA A 128 -8.76 0.81 22.41
C ALA A 128 -9.67 -0.14 23.18
N ASP A 129 -10.93 0.26 23.30
CA ASP A 129 -11.95 -0.48 24.02
C ASP A 129 -12.55 -1.57 23.11
N PRO A 130 -12.49 -2.87 23.52
CA PRO A 130 -13.09 -3.97 22.77
C PRO A 130 -14.59 -3.81 22.51
N ALA A 131 -15.33 -3.03 23.30
CA ALA A 131 -16.74 -2.75 23.07
C ALA A 131 -16.99 -1.89 21.81
N TRP A 132 -15.95 -1.25 21.27
CA TRP A 132 -16.02 -0.50 20.02
C TRP A 132 -15.35 -1.24 18.86
N HIS A 133 -14.19 -1.87 19.09
CA HIS A 133 -13.35 -2.42 18.03
C HIS A 133 -13.28 -3.96 17.99
N GLY A 134 -13.94 -4.65 18.92
CA GLY A 134 -13.92 -6.11 19.01
C GLY A 134 -12.49 -6.67 19.07
N GLU A 135 -12.20 -7.64 18.19
CA GLU A 135 -10.88 -8.29 18.10
C GLU A 135 -9.77 -7.36 17.61
N ALA A 136 -10.10 -6.26 16.91
CA ALA A 136 -9.11 -5.32 16.41
C ALA A 136 -8.58 -4.37 17.50
N ALA A 137 -9.26 -4.28 18.65
CA ALA A 137 -8.94 -3.33 19.73
C ALA A 137 -7.46 -3.29 20.18
N PRO A 138 -6.70 -4.41 20.24
CA PRO A 138 -5.28 -4.38 20.61
C PRO A 138 -4.38 -3.65 19.61
N LEU A 139 -4.81 -3.53 18.36
CA LEU A 139 -4.04 -2.91 17.28
C LEU A 139 -4.34 -1.42 17.11
N ILE A 140 -5.47 -0.95 17.63
CA ILE A 140 -5.94 0.41 17.43
C ILE A 140 -5.22 1.37 18.36
N ARG A 141 -4.60 2.39 17.77
CA ARG A 141 -3.90 3.50 18.43
C ARG A 141 -4.57 4.85 18.22
N ARG A 142 -5.44 4.97 17.23
CA ARG A 142 -6.26 6.15 16.97
C ARG A 142 -7.64 5.71 16.56
N GLU A 143 -8.67 6.36 17.09
CA GLU A 143 -10.04 6.06 16.72
C GLU A 143 -10.83 7.29 16.33
N ALA A 144 -11.81 7.08 15.45
CA ALA A 144 -12.87 8.03 15.16
C ALA A 144 -14.22 7.36 15.43
N LEU A 145 -15.02 7.95 16.31
CA LEU A 145 -16.40 7.56 16.58
C LEU A 145 -17.32 8.61 15.98
N LEU A 146 -18.14 8.21 15.01
CA LEU A 146 -19.05 9.10 14.30
C LEU A 146 -20.49 8.70 14.54
N ARG A 147 -21.34 9.66 14.90
CA ARG A 147 -22.78 9.44 15.05
C ARG A 147 -23.44 9.37 13.67
N VAL A 148 -24.24 8.32 13.45
CA VAL A 148 -24.98 8.05 12.21
C VAL A 148 -26.40 7.67 12.60
N GLY A 149 -27.27 8.69 12.80
CA GLY A 149 -28.59 8.49 13.41
C GLY A 149 -28.47 7.87 14.82
N GLU A 150 -29.16 6.76 15.05
CA GLU A 150 -29.11 5.98 16.29
C GLU A 150 -27.93 4.99 16.36
N ALA A 151 -27.05 5.01 15.35
CA ALA A 151 -25.88 4.14 15.27
C ALA A 151 -24.57 4.94 15.38
N THR A 152 -23.47 4.21 15.54
CA THR A 152 -22.12 4.77 15.51
C THR A 152 -21.26 4.03 14.54
N LEU A 153 -20.71 4.79 13.59
CA LEU A 153 -19.61 4.36 12.76
C LEU A 153 -18.33 4.46 13.58
N VAL A 154 -17.67 3.32 13.76
CA VAL A 154 -16.41 3.19 14.47
C VAL A 154 -15.32 2.97 13.44
N LEU A 155 -14.31 3.84 13.43
CA LEU A 155 -13.09 3.66 12.65
C LEU A 155 -11.91 3.52 13.62
N GLY A 156 -11.05 2.56 13.36
CA GLY A 156 -9.85 2.30 14.13
C GLY A 156 -8.62 2.24 13.24
N ALA A 157 -7.58 3.00 13.62
CA ALA A 157 -6.29 3.01 12.95
C ALA A 157 -5.15 2.60 13.89
N ARG A 158 -4.13 1.91 13.37
CA ARG A 158 -2.91 1.53 14.10
C ARG A 158 -1.90 2.66 14.22
N ALA A 159 -1.91 3.60 13.28
CA ALA A 159 -1.01 4.75 13.22
C ALA A 159 -1.84 6.03 13.21
N ALA A 160 -1.32 7.09 13.82
CA ALA A 160 -2.09 8.32 13.96
C ALA A 160 -2.32 9.02 12.62
N GLU A 161 -1.40 8.82 11.68
CA GLU A 161 -1.44 9.35 10.31
C GLU A 161 -2.48 8.69 9.40
N ASP A 162 -3.00 7.50 9.75
CA ASP A 162 -3.96 6.77 8.93
C ASP A 162 -5.39 7.34 9.04
N LEU A 163 -5.68 8.11 10.09
CA LEU A 163 -6.91 8.90 10.24
C LEU A 163 -6.58 10.40 10.19
N PRO A 164 -7.41 11.22 9.51
CA PRO A 164 -7.16 12.66 9.38
C PRO A 164 -7.25 13.34 10.74
N ASN A 165 -6.67 14.55 10.85
CA ASN A 165 -6.91 15.43 11.99
C ASN A 165 -8.15 16.31 11.74
N GLU A 166 -8.44 16.55 10.48
CA GLU A 166 -9.52 17.41 10.01
C GLU A 166 -10.87 16.65 10.01
N PRO A 167 -11.89 17.15 10.73
CA PRO A 167 -13.16 16.44 10.90
C PRO A 167 -14.00 16.38 9.62
N GLU A 168 -13.80 17.28 8.66
CA GLU A 168 -14.70 17.49 7.51
C GLU A 168 -14.80 16.23 6.64
N SER A 169 -13.70 15.50 6.45
CA SER A 169 -13.71 14.27 5.65
C SER A 169 -14.44 13.13 6.36
N LEU A 170 -14.36 13.09 7.69
CA LEU A 170 -15.06 12.09 8.50
C LEU A 170 -16.57 12.40 8.54
N ASP A 171 -16.94 13.69 8.65
CA ASP A 171 -18.34 14.13 8.60
C ASP A 171 -19.02 13.74 7.28
N VAL A 172 -18.30 13.82 6.16
CA VAL A 172 -18.82 13.36 4.85
C VAL A 172 -19.15 11.87 4.87
N LEU A 173 -18.29 11.01 5.45
CA LEU A 173 -18.58 9.58 5.59
C LEU A 173 -19.85 9.33 6.40
N ALA A 174 -19.99 9.99 7.56
CA ALA A 174 -21.15 9.81 8.43
C ALA A 174 -22.45 10.24 7.74
N ARG A 175 -22.43 11.38 7.05
CA ARG A 175 -23.58 11.90 6.30
C ARG A 175 -23.96 10.99 5.13
N ALA A 176 -22.97 10.51 4.37
CA ALA A 176 -23.20 9.59 3.26
C ALA A 176 -23.82 8.28 3.75
N LEU A 177 -23.24 7.69 4.81
CA LEU A 177 -23.74 6.45 5.40
C LEU A 177 -25.18 6.63 5.92
N HIS A 178 -25.43 7.70 6.67
CA HIS A 178 -26.77 8.04 7.14
C HIS A 178 -27.78 8.11 6.00
N ALA A 179 -27.44 8.83 4.91
CA ALA A 179 -28.31 8.96 3.76
C ALA A 179 -28.59 7.62 3.05
N THR A 180 -27.60 6.71 2.99
CA THR A 180 -27.80 5.38 2.38
C THR A 180 -28.62 4.44 3.26
N LEU A 181 -28.45 4.49 4.59
CA LEU A 181 -29.25 3.68 5.52
C LEU A 181 -30.73 4.07 5.53
N HIS A 182 -31.07 5.31 5.18
CA HIS A 182 -32.45 5.77 5.05
C HIS A 182 -33.09 5.47 3.68
N ARG A 183 -32.32 4.96 2.72
CA ARG A 183 -32.83 4.57 1.39
C ARG A 183 -33.15 3.08 1.28
N ALA A 184 -32.47 2.25 2.06
CA ALA A 184 -32.68 0.80 2.14
C ALA A 184 -33.87 0.47 3.04
#